data_AF-A0A1T4KIH8-F1
#
_entry.id   AF-A0A1T4KIH8-F1
#
_cell.length_a   1.000
_cell.length_b   1.000
_cell.length_c   1.000
_cell.angle_alpha   90.00
_cell.angle_beta   90.00
_cell.angle_gamma   90.00
#
_symmetry.space_group_name_H-M   'P 1'
#
loop_
_entity.id
_entity.type
_entity.pdbx_description
1 polymer ?
#
loop_
_entity_poly.entity_id
_entity_poly.type
_entity_poly.pdbx_seq_one_letter_code
_entity_poly.pdbx_strand_id
1 'polypeptide(L)'
;MISRTKPDVSAEQIQIMFDNACLGKVKSYSKLGDGEYNAVFDVVTDMGKYVLKVSPLDKTGILTYEQDMMRGEVFWYAQVRTHTDVKVPYVYYKDFSHTAFPSDYFIMERMDGEQLNNAKLSAEEQRWCNEEIARITAKFHKVSNDKFGYLQNGLYDNWYLALKSMIENLIKDIERTGRHTKRGKKLLFYVEKYKDILKNVPASMVNFDLWYGNILCVKNEDSLKLIIIDPERTFWGDCIFDFANLEFDKMLDKKETTLSAYNKIAKSTVNCSKEEMIRFAFGIGYLALVQEAEKYYRYTPHHFGWWRNVFSCLFLYKNSFKILNRGLK
;
A
#
# COMPACT_ATOMS: atom_id res chain seq x y z
N MET A 1 0.57 -15.12 15.81
CA MET A 1 -0.04 -14.19 16.79
C MET A 1 -1.49 -14.03 16.36
N ILE A 2 -2.48 -14.33 17.20
CA ILE A 2 -3.89 -14.13 16.82
C ILE A 2 -4.12 -12.62 16.73
N SER A 3 -4.26 -12.10 15.51
CA SER A 3 -4.65 -10.70 15.31
C SER A 3 -5.97 -10.48 16.03
N ARG A 4 -6.00 -9.50 16.95
CA ARG A 4 -7.17 -9.23 17.82
C ARG A 4 -8.41 -8.75 17.05
N THR A 5 -8.27 -8.44 15.76
CA THR A 5 -9.30 -7.79 14.93
C THR A 5 -9.88 -8.70 13.85
N LYS A 6 -9.33 -9.90 13.61
CA LYS A 6 -9.78 -10.77 12.52
C LYS A 6 -11.04 -11.55 12.91
N PRO A 7 -12.13 -11.48 12.12
CA PRO A 7 -13.30 -12.32 12.37
C PRO A 7 -12.94 -13.80 12.24
N ASP A 8 -13.53 -14.62 13.10
CA ASP A 8 -13.64 -16.05 12.84
C ASP A 8 -14.91 -16.26 12.01
N VAL A 9 -14.73 -16.63 10.74
CA VAL A 9 -15.82 -16.79 9.78
C VAL A 9 -16.14 -18.28 9.68
N SER A 10 -17.38 -18.66 9.98
CA SER A 10 -17.81 -20.06 9.94
C SER A 10 -17.96 -20.57 8.50
N ALA A 11 -17.97 -21.90 8.34
CA ALA A 11 -18.22 -22.53 7.05
C ALA A 11 -19.58 -22.11 6.46
N GLU A 12 -20.63 -22.02 7.29
CA GLU A 12 -21.95 -21.58 6.82
C GLU A 12 -21.93 -20.12 6.33
N GLN A 13 -21.22 -19.23 7.03
CA GLN A 13 -21.08 -17.84 6.63
C GLN A 13 -20.34 -17.70 5.30
N ILE A 14 -19.24 -18.44 5.11
CA ILE A 14 -18.54 -18.47 3.83
C ILE A 14 -19.46 -19.01 2.72
N GLN A 15 -20.25 -20.06 2.99
CA GLN A 15 -21.19 -20.58 2.00
C GLN A 15 -22.23 -19.51 1.59
N ILE A 16 -22.82 -18.79 2.54
CA ILE A 16 -23.78 -17.70 2.26
C ILE A 16 -23.14 -16.61 1.37
N MET A 17 -21.90 -16.21 1.68
CA MET A 17 -21.17 -15.23 0.87
C MET A 17 -20.96 -15.71 -0.58
N PHE A 18 -20.67 -16.99 -0.78
CA PHE A 18 -20.44 -17.59 -2.10
C PHE A 18 -21.73 -17.86 -2.87
N ASP A 19 -22.84 -18.16 -2.18
CA ASP A 19 -24.17 -18.28 -2.78
C ASP A 19 -24.62 -16.93 -3.34
N ASN A 20 -24.44 -15.84 -2.59
CA ASN A 20 -24.73 -14.48 -3.07
C ASN A 20 -23.90 -14.08 -4.29
N ALA A 21 -22.67 -14.59 -4.38
CA ALA A 21 -21.78 -14.37 -5.52
C ALA A 21 -22.05 -15.33 -6.70
N CYS A 22 -22.92 -16.33 -6.52
CA CYS A 22 -23.17 -17.41 -7.48
C CYS A 22 -21.87 -18.16 -7.88
N LEU A 23 -20.97 -18.41 -6.92
CA LEU A 23 -19.66 -19.03 -7.14
C LEU A 23 -19.57 -20.51 -6.70
N GLY A 24 -20.73 -21.14 -6.55
CA GLY A 24 -20.86 -22.58 -6.33
C GLY A 24 -20.73 -23.02 -4.87
N LYS A 25 -20.78 -24.33 -4.66
CA LYS A 25 -20.75 -24.94 -3.32
C LYS A 25 -19.32 -24.99 -2.79
N VAL A 26 -19.11 -24.45 -1.59
CA VAL A 26 -17.82 -24.49 -0.89
C VAL A 26 -17.50 -25.93 -0.50
N LYS A 27 -16.33 -26.41 -0.95
CA LYS A 27 -15.80 -27.74 -0.62
C LYS A 27 -14.81 -27.69 0.53
N SER A 28 -13.97 -26.66 0.55
CA SER A 28 -12.98 -26.43 1.59
C SER A 28 -12.56 -24.97 1.63
N TYR A 29 -12.12 -24.52 2.80
CA TYR A 29 -11.49 -23.21 2.95
C TYR A 29 -10.35 -23.29 3.96
N SER A 30 -9.36 -22.42 3.84
CA SER A 30 -8.29 -22.27 4.83
C SER A 30 -7.87 -20.81 4.95
N LYS A 31 -7.39 -20.39 6.13
CA LYS A 31 -6.88 -19.03 6.34
C LYS A 31 -5.57 -18.87 5.58
N LEU A 32 -5.46 -17.84 4.75
CA LEU A 32 -4.25 -17.47 4.02
C LEU A 32 -3.44 -16.45 4.82
N GLY A 33 -2.33 -16.92 5.38
CA GLY A 33 -1.32 -16.08 5.99
C GLY A 33 -1.76 -15.31 7.25
N ASP A 34 -0.83 -14.48 7.72
CA ASP A 34 -0.96 -13.67 8.94
C ASP A 34 -1.22 -12.18 8.62
N GLY A 35 -1.76 -11.82 7.45
CA GLY A 35 -1.95 -10.42 7.00
C GLY A 35 -2.53 -9.50 8.08
N GLU A 36 -2.06 -8.27 8.22
CA GLU A 36 -2.22 -7.54 9.49
C GLU A 36 -3.64 -6.98 9.73
N TYR A 37 -4.40 -6.72 8.65
CA TYR A 37 -5.69 -6.03 8.71
C TYR A 37 -6.88 -6.93 8.35
N ASN A 38 -7.04 -7.32 7.09
CA ASN A 38 -8.15 -8.17 6.64
C ASN A 38 -7.93 -9.65 6.98
N ALA A 39 -9.01 -10.38 7.27
CA ALA A 39 -8.97 -11.84 7.24
C ALA A 39 -9.02 -12.31 5.79
N VAL A 40 -8.07 -13.16 5.40
CA VAL A 40 -7.94 -13.66 4.03
C VAL A 40 -8.09 -15.17 4.04
N PHE A 41 -8.91 -15.71 3.15
CA PHE A 41 -9.19 -17.14 3.04
C PHE A 41 -8.95 -17.63 1.61
N ASP A 42 -8.30 -18.78 1.47
CA ASP A 42 -8.32 -19.59 0.24
C ASP A 42 -9.59 -20.43 0.28
N VAL A 43 -10.43 -20.31 -0.75
CA VAL A 43 -11.73 -21.00 -0.81
C VAL A 43 -11.79 -21.80 -2.10
N VAL A 44 -12.08 -23.09 -1.97
CA VAL A 44 -12.28 -24.00 -3.10
C VAL A 44 -13.76 -24.36 -3.17
N THR A 45 -14.35 -24.17 -4.34
CA THR A 45 -15.74 -24.56 -4.65
C THR A 45 -15.78 -25.66 -5.69
N ASP A 46 -16.98 -26.08 -6.09
CA ASP A 46 -17.18 -26.90 -7.29
C ASP A 46 -16.95 -26.15 -8.62
N MET A 47 -16.92 -24.82 -8.61
CA MET A 47 -16.70 -23.99 -9.79
C MET A 47 -15.24 -23.49 -9.93
N GLY A 48 -14.46 -23.44 -8.85
CA GLY A 48 -13.09 -22.95 -8.94
C GLY A 48 -12.39 -22.70 -7.59
N LYS A 49 -11.33 -21.89 -7.66
CA LYS A 49 -10.54 -21.43 -6.50
C LYS A 49 -10.59 -19.92 -6.42
N TYR A 50 -10.77 -19.40 -5.21
CA TYR A 50 -11.02 -18.00 -4.96
C TYR A 50 -10.29 -17.54 -3.70
N VAL A 51 -10.02 -16.24 -3.62
CA VAL A 51 -9.62 -15.59 -2.38
C VAL A 51 -10.80 -14.78 -1.86
N LEU A 52 -11.19 -15.04 -0.61
CA LEU A 52 -12.16 -14.24 0.12
C LEU A 52 -11.40 -13.34 1.09
N LYS A 53 -11.63 -12.02 1.00
CA LYS A 53 -11.17 -11.06 2.01
C LYS A 53 -12.36 -10.53 2.79
N VAL A 54 -12.24 -10.50 4.12
CA VAL A 54 -13.26 -10.01 5.05
C VAL A 54 -12.64 -8.95 5.96
N SER A 55 -13.26 -7.78 6.04
CA SER A 55 -12.81 -6.70 6.91
C SER A 55 -13.04 -7.02 8.39
N PRO A 56 -12.22 -6.46 9.29
CA PRO A 56 -12.45 -6.54 10.73
C PRO A 56 -13.88 -6.18 11.13
N LEU A 57 -14.45 -6.96 12.05
CA LEU A 57 -15.74 -6.64 12.68
C LEU A 57 -15.60 -5.47 13.65
N ASP A 58 -14.51 -5.48 14.43
CA ASP A 58 -14.16 -4.42 15.34
C ASP A 58 -13.19 -3.45 14.66
N LYS A 59 -13.65 -2.20 14.48
CA LYS A 59 -12.84 -1.10 13.95
C LYS A 59 -12.16 -0.29 15.06
N THR A 60 -12.23 -0.74 16.33
CA THR A 60 -11.41 -0.16 17.40
C THR A 60 -9.95 -0.59 17.22
N GLY A 61 -9.01 0.30 17.53
CA GLY A 61 -7.59 0.00 17.38
C GLY A 61 -7.09 -0.12 15.93
N ILE A 62 -7.69 0.64 15.00
CA ILE A 62 -7.14 0.86 13.66
C ILE A 62 -6.84 2.34 13.43
N LEU A 63 -5.89 2.60 12.53
CA LEU A 63 -5.46 3.93 12.12
C LEU A 63 -6.53 4.58 11.25
N THR A 64 -6.56 5.91 11.22
CA THR A 64 -7.58 6.67 10.49
C THR A 64 -7.55 6.32 9.00
N TYR A 65 -6.36 6.14 8.39
CA TYR A 65 -6.27 5.76 6.97
C TYR A 65 -6.69 4.31 6.67
N GLU A 66 -6.80 3.46 7.69
CA GLU A 66 -7.23 2.07 7.51
C GLU A 66 -8.76 1.92 7.63
N GLN A 67 -9.48 2.98 8.02
CA GLN A 67 -10.94 2.96 8.08
C GLN A 67 -11.50 2.74 6.67
N ASP A 68 -12.36 1.74 6.49
CA ASP A 68 -13.00 1.40 5.20
C ASP A 68 -12.02 1.13 4.03
N MET A 69 -10.77 0.76 4.35
CA MET A 69 -9.68 0.58 3.39
C MET A 69 -9.96 -0.51 2.34
N MET A 70 -10.76 -1.53 2.68
CA MET A 70 -11.19 -2.59 1.74
C MET A 70 -11.95 -2.02 0.53
N ARG A 71 -12.76 -0.97 0.72
CA ARG A 71 -13.46 -0.31 -0.40
C ARG A 71 -12.46 0.35 -1.35
N GLY A 72 -11.40 0.93 -0.78
CA GLY A 72 -10.26 1.46 -1.53
C GLY A 72 -9.56 0.36 -2.33
N GLU A 73 -9.25 -0.78 -1.71
CA GLU A 73 -8.59 -1.91 -2.39
C GLU A 73 -9.37 -2.36 -3.64
N VAL A 74 -10.69 -2.57 -3.50
CA VAL A 74 -11.56 -2.97 -4.63
C VAL A 74 -11.61 -1.87 -5.71
N PHE A 75 -11.63 -0.60 -5.33
CA PHE A 75 -11.54 0.51 -6.27
C PHE A 75 -10.22 0.48 -7.06
N TRP A 76 -9.09 0.28 -6.39
CA TRP A 76 -7.77 0.29 -7.02
C TRP A 76 -7.57 -0.90 -7.96
N TYR A 77 -8.07 -2.09 -7.62
CA TYR A 77 -8.10 -3.19 -8.58
C TYR A 77 -8.85 -2.83 -9.87
N ALA A 78 -10.00 -2.17 -9.76
CA ALA A 78 -10.74 -1.72 -10.93
C ALA A 78 -9.97 -0.66 -11.74
N GLN A 79 -9.32 0.31 -11.08
CA GLN A 79 -8.50 1.32 -11.75
C GLN A 79 -7.34 0.69 -12.54
N VAL A 80 -6.58 -0.22 -11.90
CA VAL A 80 -5.45 -0.90 -12.55
C VAL A 80 -5.90 -1.66 -13.78
N ARG A 81 -6.98 -2.44 -13.69
CA ARG A 81 -7.50 -3.23 -14.80
C ARG A 81 -8.06 -2.38 -15.94
N THR A 82 -8.62 -1.22 -15.63
CA THR A 82 -9.25 -0.35 -16.64
C THR A 82 -8.20 0.45 -17.41
N HIS A 83 -7.13 0.87 -16.74
CA HIS A 83 -6.20 1.87 -17.27
C HIS A 83 -4.79 1.35 -17.54
N THR A 84 -4.50 0.09 -17.22
CA THR A 84 -3.18 -0.51 -17.42
C THR A 84 -3.27 -1.95 -17.90
N ASP A 85 -2.15 -2.49 -18.37
CA ASP A 85 -1.93 -3.90 -18.68
C ASP A 85 -1.30 -4.67 -17.49
N VAL A 86 -1.17 -4.05 -16.31
CA VAL A 86 -0.58 -4.68 -15.13
C VAL A 86 -1.50 -5.81 -14.65
N LYS A 87 -0.95 -7.01 -14.47
CA LYS A 87 -1.72 -8.16 -14.00
C LYS A 87 -2.02 -8.02 -12.50
N VAL A 88 -3.31 -8.01 -12.18
CA VAL A 88 -3.88 -8.01 -10.84
C VAL A 88 -5.06 -8.98 -10.77
N PRO A 89 -5.43 -9.49 -9.57
CA PRO A 89 -6.63 -10.28 -9.37
C PRO A 89 -7.89 -9.62 -9.96
N TYR A 90 -8.76 -10.42 -10.58
CA TYR A 90 -10.11 -10.00 -10.88
C TYR A 90 -11.02 -10.09 -9.64
N VAL A 91 -11.73 -9.03 -9.29
CA VAL A 91 -12.75 -9.05 -8.22
C VAL A 91 -14.06 -9.56 -8.80
N TYR A 92 -14.48 -10.76 -8.42
CA TYR A 92 -15.73 -11.38 -8.89
C TYR A 92 -16.97 -10.79 -8.22
N TYR A 93 -16.86 -10.52 -6.92
CA TYR A 93 -17.99 -10.09 -6.12
C TYR A 93 -17.52 -9.21 -4.96
N LYS A 94 -18.35 -8.26 -4.55
CA LYS A 94 -18.15 -7.40 -3.38
C LYS A 94 -19.48 -7.14 -2.70
N ASP A 95 -19.48 -7.11 -1.38
CA ASP A 95 -20.64 -6.71 -0.60
C ASP A 95 -20.20 -5.80 0.56
N PHE A 96 -20.74 -4.59 0.54
CA PHE A 96 -20.53 -3.54 1.52
C PHE A 96 -21.83 -3.13 2.23
N SER A 97 -22.91 -3.90 2.02
CA SER A 97 -24.24 -3.66 2.58
C SER A 97 -24.39 -4.17 4.02
N HIS A 98 -23.49 -5.05 4.44
CA HIS A 98 -23.49 -5.73 5.74
C HIS A 98 -24.69 -6.65 5.98
N THR A 99 -25.35 -7.09 4.90
CA THR A 99 -26.54 -7.95 4.99
C THR A 99 -26.17 -9.43 5.15
N ALA A 100 -25.24 -9.93 4.35
CA ALA A 100 -24.79 -11.33 4.40
C ALA A 100 -23.78 -11.58 5.52
N PHE A 101 -23.01 -10.54 5.89
CA PHE A 101 -22.02 -10.59 6.95
C PHE A 101 -21.85 -9.19 7.58
N PRO A 102 -21.63 -9.07 8.90
CA PRO A 102 -21.60 -7.76 9.58
C PRO A 102 -20.32 -6.93 9.34
N SER A 103 -19.61 -7.14 8.23
CA SER A 103 -18.53 -6.28 7.74
C SER A 103 -18.40 -6.36 6.22
N ASP A 104 -17.63 -5.44 5.64
CA ASP A 104 -17.29 -5.46 4.21
C ASP A 104 -16.56 -6.76 3.86
N TYR A 105 -16.90 -7.36 2.72
CA TYR A 105 -16.14 -8.46 2.14
C TYR A 105 -16.12 -8.42 0.61
N PHE A 106 -15.13 -9.07 0.01
CA PHE A 106 -15.10 -9.30 -1.43
C PHE A 106 -14.42 -10.62 -1.79
N ILE A 107 -14.76 -11.15 -2.97
CA ILE A 107 -14.25 -12.40 -3.52
C ILE A 107 -13.49 -12.08 -4.81
N MET A 108 -12.27 -12.57 -4.93
CA MET A 108 -11.40 -12.33 -6.08
C MET A 108 -10.72 -13.60 -6.60
N GLU A 109 -10.12 -13.47 -7.79
CA GLU A 109 -9.27 -14.45 -8.45
C GLU A 109 -8.16 -14.91 -7.50
N ARG A 110 -8.10 -16.23 -7.27
CA ARG A 110 -6.91 -16.84 -6.66
C ARG A 110 -5.81 -16.84 -7.74
N MET A 111 -4.86 -15.94 -7.61
CA MET A 111 -3.67 -15.85 -8.46
C MET A 111 -2.67 -16.98 -8.19
N ASP A 112 -2.15 -17.59 -9.24
CA ASP A 112 -0.95 -18.45 -9.17
C ASP A 112 0.33 -17.63 -8.93
N GLY A 113 1.35 -18.31 -8.39
CA GLY A 113 2.65 -17.73 -8.10
C GLY A 113 3.05 -17.84 -6.63
N GLU A 114 4.33 -17.62 -6.38
CA GLU A 114 4.90 -17.47 -5.04
C GLU A 114 5.15 -16.00 -4.74
N GLN A 115 5.13 -15.59 -3.47
CA GLN A 115 5.53 -14.22 -3.12
C GLN A 115 7.00 -14.00 -3.50
N LEU A 116 7.29 -12.83 -4.08
CA LEU A 116 8.61 -12.52 -4.65
C LEU A 116 9.73 -12.56 -3.59
N ASN A 117 9.42 -12.31 -2.32
CA ASN A 117 10.36 -12.44 -1.20
C ASN A 117 10.80 -13.88 -0.90
N ASN A 118 10.02 -14.87 -1.33
CA ASN A 118 10.30 -16.30 -1.15
C ASN A 118 10.91 -16.93 -2.40
N ALA A 119 10.82 -16.23 -3.54
CA ALA A 119 11.26 -16.72 -4.83
C ALA A 119 12.78 -16.88 -4.91
N LYS A 120 13.22 -18.00 -5.50
CA LYS A 120 14.64 -18.24 -5.78
C LYS A 120 15.00 -17.68 -7.15
N LEU A 121 15.54 -16.46 -7.12
CA LEU A 121 15.93 -15.71 -8.32
C LEU A 121 17.45 -15.73 -8.52
N SER A 122 17.87 -15.87 -9.78
CA SER A 122 19.25 -15.55 -10.19
C SER A 122 19.51 -14.04 -10.05
N ALA A 123 20.77 -13.62 -10.10
CA ALA A 123 21.11 -12.20 -10.06
C ALA A 123 20.52 -11.41 -11.25
N GLU A 124 20.37 -12.07 -12.41
CA GLU A 124 19.76 -11.48 -13.60
C GLU A 124 18.25 -11.33 -13.44
N GLU A 125 17.56 -12.36 -12.96
CA GLU A 125 16.13 -12.32 -12.68
C GLU A 125 15.80 -11.29 -11.61
N GLN A 126 16.63 -11.19 -10.57
CA GLN A 126 16.47 -10.19 -9.52
C GLN A 126 16.60 -8.75 -10.06
N ARG A 127 17.55 -8.53 -10.98
CA ARG A 127 17.72 -7.25 -11.67
C ARG A 127 16.50 -6.95 -12.54
N TRP A 128 16.06 -7.92 -13.32
CA TRP A 128 14.87 -7.79 -14.16
C TRP A 128 13.63 -7.44 -13.33
N CYS A 129 13.42 -8.10 -12.18
CA CYS A 129 12.31 -7.80 -11.26
C CYS A 129 12.35 -6.35 -10.79
N ASN A 130 13.52 -5.84 -10.38
CA ASN A 130 13.65 -4.45 -9.94
C ASN A 130 13.27 -3.46 -11.05
N GLU A 131 13.71 -3.72 -12.27
CA GLU A 131 13.35 -2.89 -13.41
C GLU A 131 11.87 -3.01 -13.78
N GLU A 132 11.28 -4.20 -13.69
CA GLU A 132 9.88 -4.44 -14.00
C GLU A 132 8.96 -3.80 -12.97
N ILE A 133 9.31 -3.86 -11.68
CA ILE A 133 8.60 -3.14 -10.61
C ILE A 133 8.62 -1.63 -10.88
N ALA A 134 9.76 -1.08 -11.30
CA ALA A 134 9.86 0.32 -11.68
C ALA A 134 8.96 0.67 -12.89
N ARG A 135 8.89 -0.21 -13.90
CA ARG A 135 7.98 -0.06 -15.04
C ARG A 135 6.51 -0.16 -14.63
N ILE A 136 6.14 -1.12 -13.79
CA ILE A 136 4.78 -1.24 -13.23
C ILE A 136 4.39 0.04 -12.47
N THR A 137 5.28 0.56 -11.64
CA THR A 137 5.08 1.82 -10.92
C THR A 137 4.85 2.98 -11.89
N ALA A 138 5.64 3.07 -12.98
CA ALA A 138 5.43 4.08 -14.02
C ALA A 138 4.09 3.94 -14.75
N LYS A 139 3.55 2.72 -14.88
CA LYS A 139 2.21 2.48 -15.44
C LYS A 139 1.11 2.95 -14.49
N PHE A 140 1.22 2.69 -13.19
CA PHE A 140 0.29 3.22 -12.19
C PHE A 140 0.25 4.75 -12.21
N HIS A 141 1.41 5.40 -12.29
CA HIS A 141 1.48 6.86 -12.34
C HIS A 141 0.91 7.52 -13.61
N LYS A 142 0.54 6.73 -14.63
CA LYS A 142 -0.23 7.24 -15.78
C LYS A 142 -1.72 7.40 -15.47
N VAL A 143 -2.22 6.65 -14.49
CA VAL A 143 -3.60 6.77 -14.02
C VAL A 143 -3.67 8.03 -13.15
N SER A 144 -4.46 9.01 -13.60
CA SER A 144 -4.54 10.34 -13.00
C SER A 144 -5.93 10.64 -12.46
N ASN A 145 -6.00 11.58 -11.52
CA ASN A 145 -7.24 12.12 -10.97
C ASN A 145 -7.15 13.66 -10.84
N ASP A 146 -8.24 14.31 -10.46
CA ASP A 146 -8.28 15.76 -10.18
C ASP A 146 -8.19 16.09 -8.68
N LYS A 147 -8.32 15.08 -7.81
CA LYS A 147 -8.23 15.20 -6.35
C LYS A 147 -7.15 14.30 -5.75
N PHE A 148 -6.76 14.60 -4.52
CA PHE A 148 -5.64 14.00 -3.80
C PHE A 148 -6.05 13.39 -2.46
N GLY A 149 -5.34 12.37 -1.99
CA GLY A 149 -5.52 11.71 -0.70
C GLY A 149 -6.06 10.29 -0.79
N TYR A 150 -6.28 9.69 0.39
CA TYR A 150 -6.96 8.40 0.52
C TYR A 150 -8.46 8.57 0.29
N LEU A 151 -9.05 7.69 -0.53
CA LEU A 151 -10.47 7.71 -0.86
C LEU A 151 -11.35 7.67 0.39
N GLN A 152 -10.99 6.79 1.33
CA GLN A 152 -11.69 6.58 2.59
C GLN A 152 -11.63 7.76 3.56
N ASN A 153 -10.67 8.69 3.38
CA ASN A 153 -10.48 9.83 4.28
C ASN A 153 -10.96 11.16 3.69
N GLY A 154 -11.61 11.11 2.53
CA GLY A 154 -11.94 12.28 1.73
C GLY A 154 -10.77 12.78 0.89
N LEU A 155 -11.10 13.37 -0.26
CA LEU A 155 -10.12 13.89 -1.20
C LEU A 155 -10.02 15.42 -1.16
N TYR A 156 -8.86 15.94 -1.54
CA TYR A 156 -8.51 17.36 -1.47
C TYR A 156 -8.12 17.91 -2.84
N ASP A 157 -8.20 19.24 -2.99
CA ASP A 157 -7.96 19.92 -4.26
C ASP A 157 -6.48 19.98 -4.68
N ASN A 158 -5.55 19.78 -3.75
CA ASN A 158 -4.12 19.75 -4.03
C ASN A 158 -3.37 18.86 -3.04
N TRP A 159 -2.16 18.48 -3.44
CA TRP A 159 -1.35 17.55 -2.67
C TRP A 159 -0.89 18.09 -1.31
N TYR A 160 -0.62 19.40 -1.18
CA TYR A 160 -0.31 20.03 0.11
C TYR A 160 -1.42 19.77 1.14
N LEU A 161 -2.69 19.99 0.78
CA LEU A 161 -3.83 19.78 1.68
C LEU A 161 -3.99 18.31 2.05
N ALA A 162 -3.89 17.41 1.07
CA ALA A 162 -3.98 15.97 1.30
C ALA A 162 -2.87 15.46 2.22
N LEU A 163 -1.60 15.79 1.92
CA LEU A 163 -0.44 15.37 2.70
C LEU A 163 -0.51 15.91 4.13
N LYS A 164 -0.91 17.18 4.30
CA LYS A 164 -1.14 17.79 5.61
C LYS A 164 -2.16 16.97 6.42
N SER A 165 -3.32 16.69 5.83
CA SER A 165 -4.37 15.90 6.49
C SER A 165 -3.91 14.48 6.84
N MET A 166 -3.23 13.79 5.92
CA MET A 166 -2.66 12.46 6.15
C MET A 166 -1.70 12.43 7.35
N ILE A 167 -0.82 13.44 7.46
CA ILE A 167 0.10 13.57 8.59
C ILE A 167 -0.64 13.90 9.89
N GLU A 168 -1.60 14.82 9.86
CA GLU A 168 -2.41 15.18 11.03
C GLU A 168 -3.21 13.98 11.55
N ASN A 169 -3.75 13.15 10.66
CA ASN A 169 -4.47 11.93 11.02
C ASN A 169 -3.57 10.95 11.78
N LEU A 170 -2.35 10.69 11.29
CA LEU A 170 -1.40 9.82 11.99
C LEU A 170 -0.94 10.39 13.33
N ILE A 171 -0.74 11.71 13.44
CA ILE A 171 -0.42 12.35 14.73
C ILE A 171 -1.57 12.13 15.72
N LYS A 172 -2.81 12.37 15.30
CA LYS A 172 -4.01 12.15 16.12
C LYS A 172 -4.15 10.67 16.51
N ASP A 173 -3.89 9.74 15.60
CA ASP A 173 -3.90 8.30 15.90
C ASP A 173 -2.88 7.97 17.00
N ILE A 174 -1.64 8.44 16.88
CA ILE A 174 -0.63 8.26 17.93
C ILE A 174 -1.12 8.86 19.28
N GLU A 175 -1.74 10.04 19.25
CA GLU A 175 -2.27 10.70 20.46
C GLU A 175 -3.42 9.91 21.10
N ARG A 176 -4.28 9.21 20.34
CA ARG A 176 -5.31 8.30 20.88
C ARG A 176 -4.73 7.14 21.68
N THR A 177 -3.47 6.77 21.45
CA THR A 177 -2.77 5.74 22.24
C THR A 177 -2.13 6.29 23.53
N GLY A 178 -2.34 7.57 23.85
CA GLY A 178 -1.68 8.25 24.97
C GLY A 178 -0.20 8.56 24.72
N ARG A 179 0.23 8.58 23.45
CA ARG A 179 1.61 8.86 23.03
C ARG A 179 1.68 10.18 22.25
N HIS A 180 2.89 10.70 22.05
CA HIS A 180 3.10 11.91 21.25
C HIS A 180 4.26 11.72 20.28
N THR A 181 4.15 12.30 19.08
CA THR A 181 5.24 12.31 18.10
C THR A 181 5.77 13.73 17.87
N LYS A 182 6.98 13.99 18.38
CA LYS A 182 7.70 15.24 18.05
C LYS A 182 8.12 15.29 16.58
N ARG A 183 8.37 14.12 15.97
CA ARG A 183 8.81 13.99 14.58
C ARG A 183 7.65 14.23 13.61
N GLY A 184 6.45 13.70 13.90
CA GLY A 184 5.24 14.03 13.15
C GLY A 184 4.95 15.54 13.15
N LYS A 185 5.00 16.19 14.33
CA LYS A 185 4.82 17.65 14.43
C LYS A 185 5.89 18.44 13.65
N LYS A 186 7.14 17.95 13.64
CA LYS A 186 8.23 18.53 12.83
C LYS A 186 8.02 18.32 11.33
N LEU A 187 7.49 17.17 10.91
CA LEU A 187 7.14 16.92 9.51
C LEU A 187 6.03 17.88 9.05
N LEU A 188 5.00 18.06 9.88
CA LEU A 188 3.91 19.00 9.64
C LEU A 188 4.42 20.45 9.49
N PHE A 189 5.37 20.88 10.32
CA PHE A 189 6.04 22.16 10.16
C PHE A 189 6.69 22.33 8.77
N TYR A 190 7.33 21.29 8.24
CA TYR A 190 7.91 21.36 6.90
C TYR A 190 6.87 21.37 5.79
N VAL A 191 5.73 20.70 5.97
CA VAL A 191 4.61 20.77 5.01
C VAL A 191 4.17 22.22 4.81
N GLU A 192 4.06 22.98 5.90
CA GLU A 192 3.75 24.42 5.82
C GLU A 192 4.88 25.22 5.15
N LYS A 193 6.14 24.93 5.49
CA LYS A 193 7.31 25.61 4.92
C LYS A 193 7.42 25.42 3.40
N TYR A 194 7.10 24.24 2.89
CA TYR A 194 7.23 23.88 1.46
C TYR A 194 5.89 23.76 0.74
N LYS A 195 4.85 24.44 1.23
CA LYS A 195 3.49 24.36 0.67
C LYS A 195 3.43 24.60 -0.84
N ASP A 196 4.24 25.52 -1.38
CA ASP A 196 4.17 25.88 -2.80
C ASP A 196 4.77 24.79 -3.69
N ILE A 197 5.85 24.13 -3.24
CA ILE A 197 6.41 22.93 -3.90
C ILE A 197 5.38 21.79 -3.87
N LEU A 198 4.68 21.63 -2.74
CA LEU A 198 3.71 20.56 -2.55
C LEU A 198 2.38 20.81 -3.28
N LYS A 199 2.02 22.05 -3.63
CA LYS A 199 0.80 22.34 -4.40
C LYS A 199 0.96 22.01 -5.89
N ASN A 200 2.15 22.19 -6.44
CA ASN A 200 2.40 22.17 -7.87
C ASN A 200 2.80 20.77 -8.37
N VAL A 201 1.96 19.76 -8.11
CA VAL A 201 2.20 18.38 -8.55
C VAL A 201 0.93 17.76 -9.13
N PRO A 202 1.03 16.89 -10.16
CA PRO A 202 -0.11 16.18 -10.70
C PRO A 202 -0.55 15.04 -9.77
N ALA A 203 -1.85 14.79 -9.66
CA ALA A 203 -2.36 13.62 -8.94
C ALA A 203 -2.19 12.36 -9.80
N SER A 204 -1.56 11.34 -9.22
CA SER A 204 -1.32 10.03 -9.82
C SER A 204 -1.78 8.93 -8.86
N MET A 205 -2.08 7.74 -9.38
CA MET A 205 -2.27 6.56 -8.54
C MET A 205 -0.93 6.15 -7.92
N VAL A 206 -0.74 6.44 -6.63
CA VAL A 206 0.47 6.08 -5.87
C VAL A 206 0.14 4.86 -5.03
N ASN A 207 0.79 3.72 -5.29
CA ASN A 207 0.48 2.47 -4.60
C ASN A 207 0.89 2.50 -3.12
N PHE A 208 2.06 3.09 -2.86
CA PHE A 208 2.69 3.29 -1.56
C PHE A 208 2.91 2.03 -0.72
N ASP A 209 2.83 0.83 -1.32
CA ASP A 209 3.12 -0.44 -0.66
C ASP A 209 3.64 -1.53 -1.62
N LEU A 210 4.39 -1.12 -2.64
CA LEU A 210 4.92 -2.02 -3.67
C LEU A 210 6.25 -2.66 -3.25
N TRP A 211 6.20 -3.47 -2.20
CA TRP A 211 7.33 -4.29 -1.73
C TRP A 211 7.14 -5.76 -2.13
N TYR A 212 8.20 -6.57 -2.04
CA TYR A 212 8.19 -7.95 -2.57
C TYR A 212 7.12 -8.87 -1.95
N GLY A 213 6.63 -8.57 -0.74
CA GLY A 213 5.53 -9.33 -0.12
C GLY A 213 4.19 -9.16 -0.84
N ASN A 214 3.98 -8.03 -1.51
CA ASN A 214 2.75 -7.68 -2.24
C ASN A 214 2.87 -7.95 -3.76
N ILE A 215 3.89 -8.72 -4.15
CA ILE A 215 4.14 -9.11 -5.53
C ILE A 215 4.23 -10.63 -5.59
N LEU A 216 3.33 -11.25 -6.35
CA LEU A 216 3.47 -12.65 -6.71
C LEU A 216 4.31 -12.76 -7.98
N CYS A 217 5.18 -13.75 -8.04
CA CYS A 217 5.89 -14.10 -9.25
C CYS A 217 5.49 -15.50 -9.73
N VAL A 218 5.29 -15.60 -11.04
CA VAL A 218 5.10 -16.86 -11.75
C VAL A 218 6.32 -17.06 -12.63
N LYS A 219 7.11 -18.08 -12.29
CA LYS A 219 8.33 -18.47 -13.01
C LYS A 219 8.08 -19.76 -13.78
N ASN A 220 8.27 -19.70 -15.08
CA ASN A 220 8.38 -20.84 -15.99
C ASN A 220 9.81 -20.89 -16.55
N GLU A 221 10.17 -21.96 -17.28
CA GLU A 221 11.53 -22.15 -17.83
C GLU A 221 12.06 -20.91 -18.57
N ASP A 222 11.21 -20.25 -19.37
CA ASP A 222 11.60 -19.10 -20.21
C ASP A 222 10.94 -17.77 -19.82
N SER A 223 10.17 -17.71 -18.73
CA SER A 223 9.42 -16.49 -18.40
C SER A 223 9.25 -16.24 -16.92
N LEU A 224 9.48 -14.99 -16.52
CA LEU A 224 9.13 -14.47 -15.20
C LEU A 224 8.02 -13.42 -15.37
N LYS A 225 6.93 -13.56 -14.62
CA LYS A 225 5.80 -12.63 -14.64
C LYS A 225 5.51 -12.16 -13.23
N LEU A 226 5.22 -10.87 -13.08
CA LEU A 226 4.84 -10.26 -11.80
C LEU A 226 3.34 -9.97 -11.78
N ILE A 227 2.71 -10.22 -10.63
CA ILE A 227 1.31 -9.96 -10.36
C ILE A 227 1.25 -9.11 -9.10
N ILE A 228 0.58 -7.96 -9.18
CA ILE A 228 0.44 -7.06 -8.04
C ILE A 228 -0.80 -7.43 -7.24
N ILE A 229 -0.64 -7.53 -5.93
CA ILE A 229 -1.72 -7.80 -4.98
C ILE A 229 -1.74 -6.74 -3.89
N ASP A 230 -2.86 -6.67 -3.17
CA ASP A 230 -3.02 -5.84 -1.96
C ASP A 230 -2.74 -4.34 -2.15
N PRO A 231 -3.37 -3.65 -3.12
CA PRO A 231 -3.17 -2.21 -3.34
C PRO A 231 -3.88 -1.34 -2.27
N GLU A 232 -4.03 -1.83 -1.04
CA GLU A 232 -4.88 -1.23 0.00
C GLU A 232 -4.37 0.14 0.50
N ARG A 233 -3.06 0.39 0.41
CA ARG A 233 -2.44 1.67 0.79
C ARG A 233 -2.39 2.70 -0.33
N THR A 234 -2.98 2.39 -1.48
CA THR A 234 -2.95 3.27 -2.64
C THR A 234 -3.75 4.56 -2.37
N PHE A 235 -3.23 5.69 -2.84
CA PHE A 235 -3.89 6.99 -2.78
C PHE A 235 -3.68 7.79 -4.07
N TRP A 236 -4.48 8.84 -4.25
CA TRP A 236 -4.21 9.84 -5.29
C TRP A 236 -3.17 10.84 -4.77
N GLY A 237 -2.00 10.92 -5.39
CA GLY A 237 -0.90 11.70 -4.82
C GLY A 237 0.23 12.02 -5.77
N ASP A 238 1.32 12.54 -5.19
CA ASP A 238 2.57 12.76 -5.91
C ASP A 238 3.28 11.45 -6.18
N CYS A 239 3.48 11.13 -7.46
CA CYS A 239 4.15 9.91 -7.94
C CYS A 239 5.52 9.65 -7.27
N ILE A 240 6.20 10.70 -6.80
CA ILE A 240 7.52 10.53 -6.17
C ILE A 240 7.46 9.77 -4.84
N PHE A 241 6.29 9.66 -4.21
CA PHE A 241 6.13 8.96 -2.94
C PHE A 241 6.37 7.45 -3.06
N ASP A 242 6.08 6.83 -4.21
CA ASP A 242 6.32 5.40 -4.41
C ASP A 242 7.81 5.02 -4.38
N PHE A 243 8.71 5.96 -4.71
CA PHE A 243 10.16 5.75 -4.62
C PHE A 243 10.65 5.55 -3.19
N ALA A 244 9.84 5.84 -2.17
CA ALA A 244 10.16 5.51 -0.79
C ALA A 244 10.27 3.98 -0.58
N ASN A 245 9.54 3.18 -1.36
CA ASN A 245 9.53 1.72 -1.26
C ASN A 245 10.44 1.03 -2.29
N LEU A 246 10.74 1.68 -3.41
CA LEU A 246 11.62 1.14 -4.46
C LEU A 246 13.09 1.32 -4.10
N GLU A 247 13.90 0.27 -4.02
CA GLU A 247 15.29 0.35 -3.54
C GLU A 247 15.37 1.08 -2.19
N PHE A 248 14.64 0.57 -1.19
CA PHE A 248 14.38 1.19 0.12
C PHE A 248 15.64 1.71 0.84
N ASP A 249 16.79 1.09 0.63
CA ASP A 249 18.08 1.44 1.22
C ASP A 249 18.75 2.67 0.57
N LYS A 250 18.26 3.12 -0.59
CA LYS A 250 18.89 4.19 -1.39
C LYS A 250 18.11 5.51 -1.36
N MET A 251 18.84 6.62 -1.42
CA MET A 251 18.27 7.93 -1.74
C MET A 251 17.92 8.04 -3.22
N LEU A 252 16.96 8.90 -3.56
CA LEU A 252 16.42 9.03 -4.91
C LEU A 252 17.52 9.16 -5.97
N ASP A 253 18.51 10.01 -5.76
CA ASP A 253 19.66 10.24 -6.65
C ASP A 253 20.61 9.05 -6.81
N LYS A 254 20.42 7.98 -6.04
CA LYS A 254 21.18 6.72 -6.09
C LYS A 254 20.36 5.54 -6.61
N LYS A 255 19.08 5.74 -6.95
CA LYS A 255 18.18 4.70 -7.49
C LYS A 255 18.35 4.54 -9.00
N GLU A 256 19.58 4.35 -9.48
CA GLU A 256 19.92 4.40 -10.91
C GLU A 256 19.13 3.38 -11.75
N THR A 257 19.05 2.13 -11.27
CA THR A 257 18.29 1.05 -11.95
C THR A 257 16.80 1.36 -12.00
N THR A 258 16.22 1.75 -10.86
CA THR A 258 14.80 2.12 -10.78
C THR A 258 14.48 3.31 -11.67
N LEU A 259 15.25 4.40 -11.57
CA LEU A 259 15.02 5.61 -12.34
C LEU A 259 15.18 5.37 -13.85
N SER A 260 16.20 4.61 -14.26
CA SER A 260 16.39 4.25 -15.66
C SER A 260 15.20 3.47 -16.22
N ALA A 261 14.73 2.44 -15.50
CA ALA A 261 13.60 1.63 -15.94
C ALA A 261 12.26 2.39 -15.90
N TYR A 262 12.03 3.17 -14.84
CA TYR A 262 10.84 4.00 -14.66
C TYR A 262 10.74 5.08 -15.75
N ASN A 263 11.80 5.88 -15.95
CA ASN A 263 11.79 7.03 -16.85
C ASN A 263 11.63 6.64 -18.33
N LYS A 264 11.98 5.40 -18.72
CA LYS A 264 11.80 4.89 -20.09
C LYS A 264 10.34 4.91 -20.56
N ILE A 265 9.39 4.75 -19.64
CA ILE A 265 7.96 4.64 -20.00
C ILE A 265 7.06 5.61 -19.25
N ALA A 266 7.59 6.38 -18.29
CA ALA A 266 6.83 7.31 -17.49
C ALA A 266 6.28 8.48 -18.33
N LYS A 267 5.10 8.98 -17.94
CA LYS A 267 4.52 10.21 -18.52
C LYS A 267 5.34 11.46 -18.14
N SER A 268 5.90 11.46 -16.94
CA SER A 268 6.79 12.51 -16.43
C SER A 268 8.00 11.85 -15.79
N THR A 269 9.19 12.23 -16.24
CA THR A 269 10.44 11.66 -15.75
C THR A 269 10.79 12.23 -14.38
N VAL A 270 11.46 11.42 -13.56
CA VAL A 270 12.03 11.84 -12.29
C VAL A 270 13.51 12.10 -12.50
N ASN A 271 13.94 13.35 -12.27
CA ASN A 271 15.29 13.81 -12.61
C ASN A 271 16.14 14.19 -11.38
N CYS A 272 15.63 13.90 -10.18
CA CYS A 272 16.31 14.20 -8.91
C CYS A 272 16.64 15.69 -8.72
N SER A 273 15.83 16.59 -9.28
CA SER A 273 15.89 18.03 -9.03
C SER A 273 15.75 18.33 -7.53
N LYS A 274 16.13 19.54 -7.12
CA LYS A 274 16.01 19.97 -5.72
C LYS A 274 14.56 19.84 -5.19
N GLU A 275 13.56 20.18 -6.02
CA GLU A 275 12.15 20.04 -5.66
C GLU A 275 11.74 18.57 -5.54
N GLU A 276 12.15 17.72 -6.47
CA GLU A 276 11.92 16.26 -6.38
C GLU A 276 12.56 15.67 -5.13
N MET A 277 13.79 16.05 -4.78
CA MET A 277 14.44 15.60 -3.55
C MET A 277 13.67 16.04 -2.30
N ILE A 278 13.10 17.25 -2.28
CA ILE A 278 12.23 17.73 -1.19
C ILE A 278 10.94 16.91 -1.11
N ARG A 279 10.26 16.67 -2.25
CA ARG A 279 9.01 15.89 -2.30
C ARG A 279 9.25 14.42 -1.91
N PHE A 280 10.33 13.82 -2.38
CA PHE A 280 10.80 12.50 -1.95
C PHE A 280 11.10 12.45 -0.44
N ALA A 281 11.70 13.50 0.12
CA ALA A 281 11.95 13.60 1.56
C ALA A 281 10.64 13.59 2.38
N PHE A 282 9.54 14.14 1.84
CA PHE A 282 8.22 13.98 2.43
C PHE A 282 7.70 12.55 2.31
N GLY A 283 7.91 11.87 1.18
CA GLY A 283 7.56 10.45 1.00
C GLY A 283 8.17 9.54 2.07
N ILE A 284 9.50 9.61 2.24
CA ILE A 284 10.18 8.84 3.30
C ILE A 284 9.82 9.30 4.72
N GLY A 285 9.53 10.60 4.91
CA GLY A 285 9.10 11.14 6.21
C GLY A 285 7.70 10.67 6.60
N TYR A 286 6.79 10.61 5.62
CA TYR A 286 5.45 10.09 5.79
C TYR A 286 5.46 8.59 6.07
N LEU A 287 6.28 7.82 5.33
CA LEU A 287 6.49 6.39 5.63
C LEU A 287 7.04 6.16 7.04
N ALA A 288 7.96 7.02 7.50
CA ALA A 288 8.47 6.97 8.88
C ALA A 288 7.37 7.19 9.92
N LEU A 289 6.44 8.12 9.66
CA LEU A 289 5.32 8.41 10.55
C LEU A 289 4.30 7.27 10.55
N VAL A 290 4.03 6.66 9.40
CA VAL A 290 3.20 5.45 9.28
C VAL A 290 3.79 4.33 10.15
N GLN A 291 5.08 4.02 9.99
CA GLN A 291 5.74 2.99 10.80
C GLN A 291 5.76 3.31 12.30
N GLU A 292 5.92 4.59 12.66
CA GLU A 292 5.84 5.05 14.05
C GLU A 292 4.44 4.82 14.64
N ALA A 293 3.38 5.13 13.89
CA ALA A 293 2.00 4.92 14.31
C ALA A 293 1.66 3.44 14.42
N GLU A 294 1.92 2.65 13.38
CA GLU A 294 1.66 1.20 13.33
C GLU A 294 2.31 0.45 14.47
N LYS A 295 3.51 0.85 14.87
CA LYS A 295 4.19 0.27 16.03
C LYS A 295 3.29 0.25 17.26
N TYR A 296 2.52 1.30 17.52
CA TYR A 296 1.61 1.39 18.67
C TYR A 296 0.30 0.61 18.50
N TYR A 297 -0.08 0.28 17.26
CA TYR A 297 -1.37 -0.31 16.91
C TYR A 297 -1.28 -1.80 16.52
N ARG A 298 -0.12 -2.26 16.06
CA ARG A 298 0.07 -3.58 15.45
C ARG A 298 0.98 -4.48 16.26
N TYR A 299 1.91 -3.91 17.02
CA TYR A 299 2.97 -4.67 17.66
C TYR A 299 3.05 -4.39 19.16
N THR A 300 3.57 -5.37 19.90
CA THR A 300 4.03 -5.18 21.27
C THR A 300 5.56 -5.07 21.27
N PRO A 301 6.19 -4.50 22.33
CA PRO A 301 7.65 -4.42 22.43
C PRO A 301 8.40 -5.76 22.34
N HIS A 302 7.70 -6.88 22.53
CA HIS A 302 8.24 -8.24 22.41
C HIS A 302 8.18 -8.79 20.98
N HIS A 303 7.54 -8.08 20.05
CA HIS A 303 7.41 -8.49 18.65
C HIS A 303 8.55 -7.92 17.79
N PHE A 304 9.11 -8.73 16.88
CA PHE A 304 10.15 -8.28 15.95
C PHE A 304 9.75 -7.05 15.14
N GLY A 305 8.49 -7.00 14.68
CA GLY A 305 7.93 -5.87 13.92
C GLY A 305 8.01 -4.53 14.67
N TRP A 306 7.92 -4.55 16.01
CA TRP A 306 8.08 -3.34 16.82
C TRP A 306 9.47 -2.73 16.63
N TRP A 307 10.52 -3.54 16.84
CA TRP A 307 11.90 -3.08 16.76
C TRP A 307 12.31 -2.73 15.32
N ARG A 308 11.84 -3.51 14.33
CA ARG A 308 11.96 -3.16 12.91
C ARG A 308 11.44 -1.75 12.66
N ASN A 309 10.22 -1.44 13.10
CA ASN A 309 9.62 -0.11 12.90
C ASN A 309 10.34 0.99 13.69
N VAL A 310 10.87 0.71 14.89
CA VAL A 310 11.68 1.68 15.66
C VAL A 310 12.93 2.08 14.89
N PHE A 311 13.72 1.13 14.41
CA PHE A 311 14.98 1.44 13.72
C PHE A 311 14.72 2.06 12.35
N SER A 312 13.77 1.50 11.61
CA SER A 312 13.42 1.96 10.26
C SER A 312 12.89 3.40 10.27
N CYS A 313 11.95 3.72 11.17
CA CYS A 313 11.40 5.08 11.23
C CYS A 313 12.47 6.11 11.63
N LEU A 314 13.38 5.77 12.55
CA LEU A 314 14.48 6.67 12.93
C LEU A 314 15.42 6.96 11.76
N PHE A 315 15.76 5.94 10.96
CA PHE A 315 16.56 6.09 9.76
C PHE A 315 15.87 6.98 8.72
N LEU A 316 14.60 6.71 8.42
CA LEU A 316 13.81 7.46 7.45
C LEU A 316 13.63 8.93 7.87
N TYR A 317 13.27 9.20 9.13
CA TYR A 317 13.16 10.57 9.65
C TYR A 317 14.49 11.33 9.59
N LYS A 318 15.62 10.67 9.88
CA LYS A 318 16.94 11.29 9.80
C LYS A 318 17.24 11.76 8.37
N ASN A 319 16.98 10.92 7.38
CA ASN A 319 17.21 11.25 5.96
C ASN A 319 16.22 12.33 5.48
N SER A 320 14.94 12.19 5.80
CA SER A 320 13.90 13.18 5.51
C SER A 320 14.28 14.57 6.02
N PHE A 321 14.54 14.69 7.33
CA PHE A 321 14.83 15.99 7.94
C PHE A 321 16.19 16.55 7.55
N LYS A 322 17.16 15.74 7.14
CA LYS A 322 18.42 16.22 6.57
C LYS A 322 18.17 17.01 5.28
N ILE A 323 17.32 16.48 4.39
CA ILE A 323 16.97 17.14 3.12
C ILE A 323 16.10 18.37 3.39
N LEU A 324 15.03 18.22 4.18
CA LEU A 324 14.07 19.29 4.46
C LEU A 324 14.70 20.47 5.22
N ASN A 325 15.73 20.24 6.05
CA ASN A 325 16.50 21.30 6.69
C ASN A 325 17.35 22.11 5.69
N ARG A 326 18.04 21.42 4.77
CA ARG A 326 18.88 22.07 3.74
C ARG A 326 18.05 22.93 2.80
N GLY A 327 16.86 22.44 2.44
CA GLY A 327 15.93 23.13 1.55
C GLY A 327 16.49 23.31 0.15
N LEU A 328 16.15 24.45 -0.48
CA LEU A 328 16.57 24.78 -1.84
C LEU A 328 17.99 25.37 -1.93
N LYS A 329 18.70 25.55 -0.81
CA LYS A 329 20.05 26.14 -0.80
C LYS A 329 21.03 25.29 -1.60
#